data_AF-A0AAT9HHA6-F1
#
_entry.id   AF-A0AAT9HHA6-F1
#
_cell.length_a   1.000
_cell.length_b   1.000
_cell.length_c   1.000
_cell.angle_alpha   90.00
_cell.angle_beta   90.00
_cell.angle_gamma   90.00
#
_symmetry.space_group_name_H-M   'P 1'
#
loop_
_entity.id
_entity.type
_entity.pdbx_description
1 polymer ?
#
loop_
_entity_poly.entity_id
_entity_poly.type
_entity_poly.pdbx_seq_one_letter_code
_entity_poly.pdbx_strand_id
1 'polypeptide(L)'
;MRVNVDPEPGPDRGAFQIGPERYRMEPGVTEYVMLARLTAGERRETRPVFLFCGQRAITNQAATRYLARNHERLARKHGSNSFVLLLKVINSQAYGPDVVELVGDVTKAAQTPLPAPAARGSHRAD
;
A
#
# COMPACT_ATOMS: atom_id res chain seq x y z
N MET A 1 -4.02 -3.75 -8.39
CA MET A 1 -3.32 -4.11 -7.13
C MET A 1 -4.24 -4.90 -6.21
N ARG A 2 -3.74 -5.91 -5.46
CA ARG A 2 -4.53 -6.67 -4.47
C ARG A 2 -3.79 -6.80 -3.14
N VAL A 3 -4.55 -6.93 -2.06
CA VAL A 3 -4.02 -7.31 -0.72
C VAL A 3 -4.59 -8.68 -0.39
N ASN A 4 -3.76 -9.61 0.06
CA ASN A 4 -4.26 -10.89 0.55
C ASN A 4 -4.97 -10.70 1.89
N VAL A 5 -6.28 -10.96 1.91
CA VAL A 5 -7.16 -10.85 3.09
C VAL A 5 -7.63 -12.22 3.59
N ASP A 6 -7.05 -13.30 3.07
CA ASP A 6 -7.35 -14.65 3.52
C ASP A 6 -7.03 -14.79 5.02
N PRO A 7 -7.97 -15.30 5.84
CA PRO A 7 -7.73 -15.52 7.27
C PRO A 7 -6.71 -16.63 7.54
N GLU A 8 -6.44 -17.52 6.58
CA GLU A 8 -5.53 -18.64 6.76
C GLU A 8 -4.10 -18.17 7.07
N PRO A 9 -3.47 -18.70 8.13
CA PRO A 9 -2.07 -18.43 8.42
C PRO A 9 -1.19 -18.90 7.26
N GLY A 10 -0.31 -18.04 6.78
CA GLY A 10 0.62 -18.39 5.71
C GLY A 10 1.57 -17.26 5.36
N PRO A 11 2.61 -17.54 4.54
CA PRO A 11 3.61 -16.55 4.13
C PRO A 11 3.01 -15.42 3.28
N ASP A 12 1.81 -15.64 2.72
CA ASP A 12 1.09 -14.66 1.91
C ASP A 12 0.10 -13.82 2.72
N ARG A 13 -0.06 -14.03 4.03
CA ARG A 13 -1.02 -13.28 4.83
C ARG A 13 -0.69 -11.79 4.81
N GLY A 14 -1.64 -10.96 4.39
CA GLY A 14 -1.44 -9.51 4.24
C GLY A 14 -0.44 -9.13 3.15
N ALA A 15 0.01 -10.07 2.30
CA ALA A 15 0.92 -9.77 1.21
C ALA A 15 0.26 -8.86 0.18
N PHE A 16 1.05 -7.94 -0.38
CA PHE A 16 0.59 -7.11 -1.49
C PHE A 16 0.95 -7.76 -2.82
N GLN A 17 0.01 -7.76 -3.76
CA GLN A 17 0.23 -8.14 -5.15
C GLN A 17 0.10 -6.89 -6.02
N ILE A 18 1.22 -6.47 -6.62
CA ILE A 18 1.30 -5.27 -7.45
C ILE A 18 1.89 -5.70 -8.80
N GLY A 19 1.04 -5.77 -9.82
CA GLY A 19 1.42 -6.41 -11.08
C GLY A 19 1.85 -7.87 -10.83
N PRO A 20 2.99 -8.32 -11.39
CA PRO A 20 3.52 -9.67 -11.17
C PRO A 20 4.20 -9.84 -9.80
N GLU A 21 4.56 -8.74 -9.14
CA GLU A 21 5.37 -8.77 -7.93
C GLU A 21 4.52 -8.99 -6.68
N ARG A 22 5.08 -9.78 -5.76
CA ARG A 22 4.48 -10.08 -4.47
C ARG A 22 5.38 -9.61 -3.33
N TYR A 23 4.81 -8.79 -2.45
CA TYR A 23 5.49 -8.20 -1.30
C TYR A 23 4.99 -8.88 -0.03
N ARG A 24 5.70 -9.93 0.37
CA ARG A 24 5.45 -10.68 1.60
C ARG A 24 6.05 -9.96 2.80
N MET A 25 5.36 -10.06 3.93
CA MET A 25 5.86 -9.55 5.20
C MET A 25 6.79 -10.57 5.86
N GLU A 26 7.92 -10.09 6.36
CA GLU A 26 8.70 -10.75 7.40
C GLU A 26 8.60 -9.89 8.67
N PRO A 27 7.75 -10.26 9.65
CA PRO A 27 7.47 -9.41 10.81
C PRO A 27 8.72 -8.99 11.56
N GLY A 28 8.88 -7.68 11.76
CA GLY A 28 10.01 -7.09 12.47
C GLY A 28 11.27 -6.90 11.61
N VAL A 29 11.32 -7.47 10.39
CA VAL A 29 12.51 -7.46 9.51
C VAL A 29 12.25 -6.69 8.22
N THR A 30 11.26 -7.10 7.43
CA THR A 30 10.90 -6.45 6.17
C THR A 30 9.38 -6.42 6.03
N GLU A 31 8.83 -5.22 6.05
CA GLU A 31 7.39 -5.01 6.05
C GLU A 31 7.04 -3.89 5.09
N TYR A 32 5.80 -3.88 4.60
CA TYR A 32 5.38 -2.93 3.59
C TYR A 32 4.15 -2.14 4.04
N VAL A 33 4.05 -0.90 3.54
CA VAL A 33 2.89 -0.04 3.70
C VAL A 33 2.65 0.75 2.44
N MET A 34 1.37 0.87 2.06
CA MET A 34 0.95 1.74 0.98
C MET A 34 0.54 3.08 1.55
N LEU A 35 1.18 4.13 1.04
CA LEU A 35 0.86 5.53 1.32
C LEU A 35 0.13 6.09 0.11
N ALA A 36 -1.17 6.37 0.24
CA ALA A 36 -1.96 6.96 -0.83
C ALA A 36 -2.46 8.35 -0.44
N ARG A 37 -2.42 9.27 -1.40
CA ARG A 37 -3.22 10.50 -1.41
C ARG A 37 -4.33 10.33 -2.42
N LEU A 38 -5.57 10.51 -1.99
CA LEU A 38 -6.76 10.41 -2.81
C LEU A 38 -7.44 11.78 -2.88
N THR A 39 -7.74 12.22 -4.11
CA THR A 39 -8.41 13.48 -4.41
C THR A 39 -9.70 13.18 -5.16
N ALA A 40 -10.85 13.55 -4.59
CA ALA A 40 -12.14 13.33 -5.22
C ALA A 40 -12.51 14.48 -6.18
N GLY A 41 -12.32 14.25 -7.48
CA GLY A 41 -12.86 15.08 -8.57
C GLY A 41 -12.28 16.51 -8.72
N GLU A 42 -12.63 17.15 -9.84
CA GLU A 42 -12.09 18.44 -10.33
C GLU A 42 -12.40 19.68 -9.46
N ARG A 43 -13.13 19.52 -8.35
CA ARG A 43 -13.43 20.66 -7.48
C ARG A 43 -12.18 21.07 -6.73
N ARG A 44 -11.70 22.28 -7.04
CA ARG A 44 -10.49 22.91 -6.51
C ARG A 44 -10.40 22.96 -4.98
N GLU A 45 -11.53 22.77 -4.29
CA GLU A 45 -11.67 22.90 -2.83
C GLU A 45 -11.73 21.56 -2.07
N THR A 46 -11.73 20.42 -2.77
CA THR A 46 -11.79 19.13 -2.07
C THR A 46 -10.47 18.85 -1.35
N ARG A 47 -10.51 18.80 -0.02
CA ARG A 47 -9.35 18.44 0.80
C ARG A 47 -8.94 16.99 0.50
N PRO A 48 -7.64 16.72 0.26
CA PRO A 48 -7.18 15.37 -0.02
C PRO A 48 -7.35 14.47 1.21
N VAL A 49 -7.65 13.19 0.96
CA VAL A 49 -7.63 12.14 1.98
C VAL A 49 -6.34 11.36 1.85
N PHE A 50 -5.69 11.07 2.97
CA PHE A 50 -4.55 10.16 3.01
C PHE A 50 -4.96 8.81 3.57
N LEU A 51 -4.58 7.73 2.88
CA LEU A 51 -4.80 6.35 3.30
C LEU A 51 -3.45 5.69 3.56
N PHE A 52 -3.32 5.06 4.73
CA PHE A 52 -2.21 4.18 5.06
C PHE A 52 -2.74 2.76 5.17
N CYS A 53 -2.24 1.86 4.33
CA CYS A 53 -2.62 0.45 4.34
C CYS A 53 -1.35 -0.37 4.53
N GLY A 54 -1.02 -0.59 5.80
CA GLY A 54 0.18 -1.27 6.26
C GLY A 54 -0.08 -2.72 6.66
N GLN A 55 0.94 -3.57 6.51
CA GLN A 55 0.87 -4.99 6.91
C GLN A 55 0.80 -5.17 8.43
N ARG A 56 1.29 -4.18 9.21
CA ARG A 56 1.18 -4.11 10.68
C ARG A 56 0.87 -2.69 11.13
N ALA A 57 0.36 -2.54 12.35
CA ALA A 57 0.09 -1.22 12.93
C ALA A 57 1.31 -0.28 12.89
N ILE A 58 2.50 -0.78 13.21
CA ILE A 58 3.74 0.01 13.20
C ILE A 58 4.09 0.57 11.81
N THR A 59 3.71 -0.13 10.74
CA THR A 59 3.95 0.33 9.37
C THR A 59 3.07 1.52 8.98
N ASN A 60 1.86 1.65 9.57
CA ASN A 60 1.03 2.86 9.39
C ASN A 60 1.65 4.08 10.08
N GLN A 61 2.27 3.88 11.24
CA GLN A 61 3.03 4.92 11.92
C GLN A 61 4.24 5.34 11.07
N ALA A 62 4.95 4.39 10.48
CA ALA A 62 6.07 4.65 9.56
C ALA A 62 5.64 5.47 8.34
N ALA A 63 4.52 5.11 7.70
CA ALA A 63 3.95 5.88 6.59
C ALA A 63 3.56 7.32 6.99
N THR A 64 2.96 7.49 8.18
CA THR A 64 2.63 8.82 8.71
C THR A 64 3.88 9.68 8.86
N ARG A 65 4.94 9.13 9.47
CA ARG A 65 6.21 9.85 9.66
C ARG A 65 6.89 10.16 8.33
N TYR A 66 6.87 9.21 7.38
CA TYR A 66 7.40 9.43 6.04
C TYR A 66 6.65 10.58 5.35
N LEU A 67 5.31 10.59 5.39
CA LEU A 67 4.49 11.67 4.83
C LEU A 67 4.86 13.01 5.47
N ALA A 68 4.88 13.09 6.81
CA ALA A 68 5.20 14.33 7.51
C ALA A 68 6.59 14.88 7.14
N ARG A 69 7.61 14.01 7.04
CA ARG A 69 8.98 14.41 6.67
C ARG A 69 9.14 14.77 5.20
N ASN A 70 8.32 14.22 4.31
CA ASN A 70 8.47 14.36 2.86
C ASN A 70 7.37 15.18 2.19
N HIS A 71 6.42 15.75 2.94
CA HIS A 71 5.21 16.34 2.39
C HIS A 71 5.48 17.42 1.33
N GLU A 72 6.47 18.29 1.54
CA GLU A 72 6.85 19.31 0.55
C GLU A 72 7.38 18.68 -0.75
N ARG A 73 8.27 17.69 -0.65
CA ARG A 73 8.82 16.97 -1.80
C ARG A 73 7.72 16.24 -2.57
N LEU A 74 6.80 15.61 -1.85
CA LEU A 74 5.66 14.91 -2.44
C LEU A 74 4.68 15.88 -3.10
N ALA A 75 4.43 17.04 -2.48
CA ALA A 75 3.60 18.10 -3.05
C ALA A 75 4.22 18.67 -4.33
N ARG A 76 5.54 18.88 -4.37
CA ARG A 76 6.23 19.31 -5.60
C ARG A 76 6.17 18.24 -6.69
N LYS A 77 6.39 16.96 -6.35
CA LYS A 77 6.43 15.86 -7.33
C LYS A 77 5.06 15.53 -7.91
N HIS A 78 4.03 15.46 -7.07
CA HIS A 78 2.70 14.99 -7.47
C HIS A 78 1.66 16.11 -7.62
N GLY A 79 1.98 17.34 -7.19
CA GLY A 79 1.08 18.48 -7.26
C GLY A 79 -0.22 18.23 -6.49
N SER A 80 -1.34 18.49 -7.15
CA SER A 80 -2.69 18.19 -6.65
C SER A 80 -3.17 16.78 -6.99
N ASN A 81 -2.37 15.97 -7.69
CA ASN A 81 -2.82 14.67 -8.15
C ASN A 81 -2.85 13.63 -7.03
N SER A 82 -3.71 12.63 -7.21
CA SER A 82 -3.65 11.41 -6.42
C SER A 82 -2.35 10.66 -6.71
N PHE A 83 -1.79 10.02 -5.69
CA PHE A 83 -0.62 9.16 -5.82
C PHE A 83 -0.71 7.99 -4.85
N VAL A 84 -0.01 6.91 -5.16
CA VAL A 84 0.15 5.75 -4.28
C VAL A 84 1.62 5.34 -4.29
N LEU A 85 2.24 5.34 -3.12
CA LEU A 85 3.62 4.90 -2.93
C LEU A 85 3.63 3.58 -2.17
N LEU A 86 4.51 2.68 -2.58
CA LEU A 86 4.88 1.52 -1.78
C LEU A 86 6.13 1.85 -0.98
N LEU A 87 6.03 1.73 0.35
CA LEU A 87 7.14 1.94 1.27
C LEU A 87 7.52 0.61 1.91
N LYS A 88 8.82 0.39 2.10
CA LYS A 88 9.39 -0.72 2.86
C LYS A 88 9.88 -0.21 4.20
N VAL A 89 9.39 -0.79 5.29
CA VAL A 89 9.86 -0.54 6.66
C VAL A 89 10.92 -1.58 6.97
N ILE A 90 12.11 -1.11 7.34
CA ILE A 90 13.29 -1.95 7.53
C ILE A 90 13.51 -2.16 9.02
N ASN A 91 13.58 -3.43 9.42
CA ASN A 91 13.93 -3.88 10.76
C ASN A 91 13.16 -3.11 11.85
N SER A 92 11.82 -3.11 11.77
CA SER A 92 10.95 -2.41 12.71
C SER A 92 11.07 -2.94 14.15
N GLN A 93 11.59 -4.15 14.32
CA GLN A 93 11.93 -4.70 15.63
C GLN A 93 13.02 -3.86 16.33
N ALA A 94 14.04 -3.41 15.58
CA ALA A 94 15.17 -2.66 16.12
C ALA A 94 14.95 -1.14 16.06
N TYR A 95 14.35 -0.65 14.98
CA TYR A 95 14.26 0.80 14.72
C TYR A 95 12.85 1.36 14.82
N GLY A 96 11.85 0.54 15.14
CA GLY A 96 10.46 0.95 15.13
C GLY A 96 10.03 1.48 13.76
N PRO A 97 9.32 2.61 13.68
CA PRO A 97 8.80 3.16 12.43
C PRO A 97 9.79 4.09 11.68
N ASP A 98 11.07 4.11 12.07
CA ASP A 98 11.98 5.20 11.70
C ASP A 98 12.77 4.97 10.42
N VAL A 99 13.03 3.70 10.05
CA VAL A 99 13.78 3.33 8.86
C VAL A 99 12.82 2.87 7.76
N VAL A 100 12.65 3.72 6.75
CA VAL A 100 11.72 3.52 5.64
C VAL A 100 12.40 3.82 4.31
N GLU A 101 12.23 2.90 3.37
CA GLU A 101 12.69 3.03 1.99
C GLU A 101 11.47 3.16 1.05
N LEU A 102 11.57 4.04 0.05
CA LEU A 102 10.60 4.11 -1.03
C LEU A 102 10.91 3.00 -2.03
N VAL A 103 10.04 1.99 -2.12
CA VAL A 103 10.17 0.94 -3.14
C VAL A 103 9.79 1.48 -4.51
N GLY A 104 8.70 2.25 -4.58
CA GLY A 104 8.28 2.85 -5.85
C GLY A 104 6.95 3.58 -5.80
N ASP A 105 6.68 4.30 -6.89
CA ASP A 105 5.36 4.86 -7.18
C ASP A 105 4.52 3.80 -7.90
N VAL A 106 3.45 3.36 -7.24
CA VAL A 106 2.57 2.29 -7.71
C VAL A 106 1.20 2.82 -8.15
N THR A 107 1.09 4.15 -8.37
CA THR A 107 -0.17 4.82 -8.72
C THR A 107 -0.87 4.17 -9.92
N LYS A 108 -0.14 3.89 -10.99
CA LYS A 108 -0.70 3.23 -12.19
C LYS A 108 -1.25 1.84 -11.87
N ALA A 109 -0.53 1.03 -11.09
CA ALA A 109 -0.95 -0.32 -10.71
C ALA A 109 -2.13 -0.32 -9.73
N ALA A 110 -2.26 0.73 -8.91
CA ALA A 110 -3.38 0.94 -8.00
C ALA A 110 -4.65 1.40 -8.74
N GLN A 111 -4.51 2.19 -9.80
CA GLN A 111 -5.63 2.69 -10.61
C GLN A 111 -6.07 1.72 -11.72
N THR A 112 -5.26 0.72 -12.03
CA THR A 112 -5.63 -0.31 -13.02
C THR A 112 -6.75 -1.19 -12.44
N PRO A 113 -7.91 -1.29 -13.12
CA PRO A 113 -9.00 -2.16 -12.68
C PRO A 113 -8.52 -3.60 -12.49
N LEU A 114 -9.06 -4.28 -11.48
CA LEU A 114 -8.79 -5.70 -11.32
C LEU A 114 -9.42 -6.49 -12.46
N PRO A 115 -8.74 -7.53 -12.99
CA PRO A 115 -9.37 -8.47 -13.90
C PRO A 115 -10.65 -9.02 -13.26
N ALA A 116 -11.71 -9.15 -14.05
CA ALA A 116 -12.96 -9.75 -13.60
C ALA A 116 -12.67 -11.11 -12.95
N PRO A 117 -13.30 -11.45 -11.82
CA PRO A 117 -13.14 -12.77 -11.22
C PRO A 117 -13.52 -13.82 -12.26
N ALA A 118 -12.66 -14.84 -12.46
CA ALA A 118 -13.05 -16.00 -13.25
C ALA A 118 -14.31 -16.61 -12.61
N ALA A 119 -15.31 -16.95 -13.44
CA ALA A 119 -16.51 -17.59 -12.97
C ALA A 119 -16.12 -18.83 -12.16
N ARG A 120 -16.42 -18.84 -10.86
CA ARG A 120 -16.26 -20.04 -10.04
C ARG A 120 -17.18 -21.09 -10.62
N GLY A 121 -16.61 -22.06 -11.33
CA GLY A 121 -17.36 -23.19 -11.87
C GLY A 121 -18.14 -23.83 -10.73
N SER A 122 -19.47 -23.86 -10.86
CA SER A 122 -20.33 -24.57 -9.94
C SER A 122 -19.96 -26.05 -9.99
N HIS A 123 -19.25 -26.54 -8.97
CA HIS A 123 -19.15 -27.96 -8.71
C HIS A 123 -20.56 -28.44 -8.34
N ARG A 124 -21.34 -28.87 -9.33
CA ARG A 124 -22.46 -29.78 -9.11
C ARG A 124 -21.85 -31.15 -8.85
N ALA A 125 -22.03 -31.65 -7.64
CA ALA A 125 -21.87 -33.06 -7.35
C ALA A 125 -23.13 -33.77 -7.86
N ASP A 126 -22.93 -34.79 -8.68
CA ASP A 126 -23.91 -35.83 -9.00
C ASP A 126 -23.87 -36.93 -7.93
#